data_AF-A0A6J8BW52-F1
#
_entry.id   AF-A0A6J8BW52-F1
#
_cell.length_a   1.000
_cell.length_b   1.000
_cell.length_c   1.000
_cell.angle_alpha   90.00
_cell.angle_beta   90.00
_cell.angle_gamma   90.00
#
_symmetry.space_group_name_H-M   'P 1'
#
loop_
_entity.id
_entity.type
_entity.pdbx_description
1 polymer ?
#
loop_
_entity_poly.entity_id
_entity_poly.type
_entity_poly.pdbx_seq_one_letter_code
_entity_poly.pdbx_strand_id
1 'polypeptide(L)'
;MTSWGVQRQLLSLLVTDYSFVEIQKGIPNLSRYKYTSAKKHAELNGVGMPVTESKLYREKATKQQIDHFLQFVLSPAIMTDSPFGECNFKLASGSELTAPKIILNTVRTRTVNLYLKYCEEMNYLSVLSDRSYMRLLEAIQPSVHKSMKGLDNYAAEGGKAFDDMKTASSILGQIGKGKQWEENVH
;
A
#
# COMPACT_ATOMS: atom_id res chain seq x y z
N MET A 1 12.71 -23.16 30.40
CA MET A 1 12.37 -21.95 31.20
C MET A 1 11.07 -21.38 30.66
N THR A 2 10.02 -21.26 31.48
CA THR A 2 8.73 -20.66 31.08
C THR A 2 8.90 -19.19 30.69
N SER A 3 8.34 -18.76 29.55
CA SER A 3 8.30 -17.35 29.12
C SER A 3 7.70 -16.46 30.20
N TRP A 4 8.20 -15.22 30.32
CA TRP A 4 7.62 -14.22 31.22
C TRP A 4 6.13 -13.97 30.93
N GLY A 5 5.69 -14.10 29.68
CA GLY A 5 4.28 -14.01 29.31
C GLY A 5 3.41 -15.01 30.07
N VAL A 6 3.83 -16.27 30.10
CA VAL A 6 3.16 -17.38 30.81
C VAL A 6 3.26 -17.20 32.33
N GLN A 7 4.42 -16.78 32.84
CA GLN A 7 4.58 -16.50 34.27
C GLN A 7 3.67 -15.36 34.74
N ARG A 8 3.53 -14.29 33.97
CA ARG A 8 2.64 -13.17 34.25
C ARG A 8 1.17 -13.61 34.23
N GLN A 9 0.80 -14.45 33.27
CA GLN A 9 -0.55 -15.01 33.18
C GLN A 9 -0.89 -15.86 34.41
N LEU A 10 -0.02 -16.79 34.79
CA LEU A 10 -0.22 -17.62 35.98
C LEU A 10 -0.25 -16.78 37.26
N LEU A 11 0.68 -15.83 37.39
CA LEU A 11 0.73 -14.94 38.55
C LEU A 11 -0.54 -14.06 38.66
N SER A 12 -1.19 -13.73 37.54
CA SER A 12 -2.42 -12.95 37.54
C SER A 12 -3.59 -13.66 38.23
N LEU A 13 -3.57 -15.00 38.34
CA LEU A 13 -4.56 -15.78 39.10
C LEU A 13 -4.43 -15.59 40.61
N LEU A 14 -3.23 -15.27 41.10
CA LEU A 14 -2.93 -15.17 42.53
C LEU A 14 -3.02 -13.73 43.03
N VAL A 15 -2.67 -12.76 42.17
CA VAL A 15 -2.60 -11.33 42.54
C VAL A 15 -3.99 -10.70 42.72
N THR A 16 -5.05 -11.38 42.33
CA THR A 16 -6.44 -10.98 42.61
C THR A 16 -6.81 -11.17 44.07
N ASP A 17 -6.35 -12.28 44.67
CA ASP A 17 -6.83 -12.74 45.97
C ASP A 17 -5.79 -12.55 47.09
N TYR A 18 -4.51 -12.40 46.74
CA TYR A 18 -3.40 -12.33 47.70
C TYR A 18 -2.54 -11.08 47.52
N SER A 19 -2.10 -10.52 48.64
CA SER A 19 -1.18 -9.38 48.69
C SER A 19 0.24 -9.78 48.29
N PHE A 20 1.06 -8.79 47.92
CA PHE A 20 2.46 -9.01 47.55
C PHE A 20 3.26 -9.77 48.63
N VAL A 21 3.05 -9.44 49.90
CA VAL A 21 3.77 -10.05 51.03
C VAL A 21 3.41 -11.54 51.16
N GLU A 22 2.14 -11.90 50.94
CA GLU A 22 1.68 -13.28 51.00
C GLU A 22 2.24 -14.11 49.85
N ILE A 23 2.20 -13.58 48.63
CA ILE A 23 2.74 -14.28 47.45
C ILE A 23 4.26 -14.41 47.56
N GLN A 24 4.96 -13.40 48.08
CA GLN A 24 6.43 -13.43 48.21
C GLN A 24 6.92 -14.52 49.18
N LYS A 25 6.09 -14.95 50.15
CA LYS A 25 6.40 -16.11 51.01
C LYS A 25 6.47 -17.41 50.22
N GLY A 26 5.59 -17.58 49.23
CA GLY A 26 5.55 -18.77 48.37
C GLY A 26 6.50 -18.69 47.16
N ILE A 27 6.78 -17.48 46.67
CA ILE A 27 7.68 -17.23 45.54
C ILE A 27 8.79 -16.27 46.01
N PRO A 28 9.87 -16.81 46.62
CA PRO A 28 11.00 -15.99 47.04
C PRO A 28 11.62 -15.30 45.82
N ASN A 29 12.03 -14.04 45.98
CA ASN A 29 12.54 -13.15 44.92
C ASN A 29 11.51 -12.65 43.88
N LEU A 30 10.21 -12.73 44.16
CA LEU A 30 9.22 -12.03 43.34
C LEU A 30 9.41 -10.51 43.45
N SER A 31 9.67 -9.84 42.33
CA SER A 31 9.78 -8.38 42.32
C SER A 31 8.42 -7.70 42.35
N ARG A 32 8.35 -6.52 42.96
CA ARG A 32 7.13 -5.69 42.99
C ARG A 32 6.64 -5.32 41.58
N TYR A 33 7.58 -5.18 40.64
CA TYR A 33 7.28 -4.98 39.21
C TYR A 33 6.52 -6.16 38.61
N LYS A 34 6.95 -7.40 38.89
CA LYS A 34 6.27 -8.61 38.39
C LYS A 34 4.86 -8.74 38.96
N TYR A 35 4.69 -8.45 40.25
CA TYR A 35 3.38 -8.42 40.92
C TYR A 35 2.44 -7.38 40.29
N THR A 36 2.88 -6.12 40.19
CA THR A 36 2.06 -5.04 39.60
C THR A 36 1.76 -5.28 38.13
N SER A 37 2.71 -5.84 37.37
CA SER A 37 2.50 -6.24 35.97
C SER A 37 1.45 -7.34 35.80
N ALA A 38 1.39 -8.30 36.73
CA ALA A 38 0.37 -9.35 36.73
C ALA A 38 -1.01 -8.81 37.16
N LYS A 39 -1.05 -7.87 38.12
CA LYS A 39 -2.29 -7.16 38.49
C LYS A 39 -2.88 -6.40 37.31
N LYS A 40 -2.05 -5.60 36.65
CA LYS A 40 -2.43 -4.86 35.45
C LYS A 40 -2.86 -5.79 34.31
N HIS A 41 -2.27 -6.98 34.22
CA HIS A 41 -2.69 -7.99 33.26
C HIS A 41 -4.11 -8.49 33.54
N ALA A 42 -4.41 -8.86 34.79
CA ALA A 42 -5.75 -9.29 35.21
C ALA A 42 -6.82 -8.22 34.91
N GLU A 43 -6.51 -6.95 35.18
CA GLU A 43 -7.41 -5.81 34.94
C GLU A 43 -7.68 -5.57 33.44
N LEU A 44 -6.64 -5.64 32.59
CA LEU A 44 -6.78 -5.29 31.16
C LEU A 44 -7.18 -6.45 30.25
N ASN A 45 -6.68 -7.66 30.52
CA ASN A 45 -6.83 -8.82 29.62
C ASN A 45 -7.73 -9.89 30.23
N GLY A 46 -8.08 -9.78 31.51
CA GLY A 46 -8.76 -10.82 32.27
C GLY A 46 -7.81 -11.73 33.04
N VAL A 47 -8.31 -12.26 34.16
CA VAL A 47 -7.56 -13.15 35.06
C VAL A 47 -7.17 -14.43 34.33
N GLY A 48 -5.89 -14.78 34.32
CA GLY A 48 -5.41 -16.03 33.73
C GLY A 48 -5.55 -16.12 32.20
N MET A 49 -5.93 -15.04 31.52
CA MET A 49 -6.10 -15.05 30.06
C MET A 49 -4.76 -15.12 29.33
N PRO A 50 -4.65 -15.90 28.24
CA PRO A 50 -3.42 -16.00 27.48
C PRO A 50 -3.09 -14.65 26.86
N VAL A 51 -1.86 -14.19 27.12
CA VAL A 51 -1.30 -13.05 26.39
C VAL A 51 -1.16 -13.52 24.95
N THR A 52 -1.97 -12.98 24.04
CA THR A 52 -1.73 -13.19 22.61
C THR A 52 -0.39 -12.56 22.30
N GLU A 53 0.68 -13.36 22.29
CA GLU A 53 1.96 -12.92 21.77
C GLU A 53 1.72 -12.66 20.29
N SER A 54 1.48 -11.39 19.94
CA SER A 54 1.40 -10.98 18.55
C SER A 54 2.74 -11.34 17.94
N LYS A 55 2.79 -12.43 17.18
CA LYS A 55 3.97 -12.80 16.41
C LYS A 55 4.24 -11.64 15.46
N LEU A 56 5.17 -10.79 15.83
CA LEU A 56 5.63 -9.71 14.97
C LEU A 56 6.42 -10.38 13.85
N TYR A 57 5.78 -10.60 12.71
CA TYR A 57 6.48 -11.04 11.51
C TYR A 57 7.35 -9.88 11.02
N ARG A 58 8.63 -9.94 11.37
CA ARG A 58 9.65 -9.00 10.90
C ARG A 58 10.26 -9.58 9.63
N GLU A 59 9.84 -9.04 8.50
CA GLU A 59 10.47 -9.32 7.21
C GLU A 59 11.56 -8.28 6.96
N LYS A 60 12.78 -8.73 6.68
CA LYS A 60 13.89 -7.84 6.35
C LYS A 60 13.90 -7.60 4.84
N ALA A 61 13.54 -6.39 4.43
CA ALA A 61 13.67 -5.96 3.05
C ALA A 61 15.13 -5.56 2.74
N THR A 62 15.68 -6.11 1.66
CA THR A 62 16.98 -5.67 1.11
C THR A 62 16.78 -4.48 0.17
N LYS A 63 17.83 -3.66 0.00
CA LYS A 63 17.79 -2.52 -0.92
C LYS A 63 17.43 -2.96 -2.35
N GLN A 64 18.01 -4.06 -2.82
CA GLN A 64 17.75 -4.59 -4.17
C GLN A 64 16.28 -4.94 -4.40
N GLN A 65 15.60 -5.51 -3.40
CA GLN A 65 14.17 -5.85 -3.50
C GLN A 65 13.30 -4.59 -3.60
N ILE A 66 13.65 -3.56 -2.83
CA ILE A 66 12.96 -2.27 -2.85
C ILE A 66 13.19 -1.59 -4.20
N ASP A 67 14.44 -1.51 -4.66
CA ASP A 67 14.80 -0.86 -5.92
C ASP A 67 14.12 -1.55 -7.11
N HIS A 68 14.09 -2.89 -7.14
CA HIS A 68 13.39 -3.66 -8.18
C HIS A 68 11.88 -3.36 -8.21
N PHE A 69 11.25 -3.32 -7.03
CA PHE A 69 9.84 -2.95 -6.94
C PHE A 69 9.56 -1.50 -7.37
N LEU A 70 10.42 -0.57 -6.96
CA LEU A 70 10.30 0.84 -7.36
C LEU A 70 10.44 1.00 -8.88
N GLN A 71 11.39 0.31 -9.51
CA GLN A 71 11.55 0.31 -10.97
C GLN A 71 10.29 -0.20 -11.67
N PHE A 72 9.67 -1.26 -11.16
CA PHE A 72 8.41 -1.77 -11.68
C PHE A 72 7.28 -0.72 -11.55
N VAL A 73 7.13 -0.11 -10.38
CA VAL A 73 6.06 0.87 -10.11
C VAL A 73 6.23 2.14 -10.93
N LEU A 74 7.47 2.58 -11.13
CA LEU A 74 7.83 3.75 -11.94
C LEU A 74 7.81 3.46 -13.45
N SER A 75 7.55 2.23 -13.86
CA SER A 75 7.38 1.90 -15.28
C SER A 75 6.17 2.65 -15.85
N PRO A 76 6.26 3.22 -17.08
CA PRO A 76 5.13 3.87 -17.75
C PRO A 76 3.89 2.97 -17.94
N ALA A 77 4.07 1.64 -17.88
CA ALA A 77 2.96 0.70 -17.92
C ALA A 77 2.10 0.77 -16.64
N ILE A 78 2.72 1.10 -15.51
CA ILE A 78 2.12 1.07 -14.17
C ILE A 78 1.75 2.48 -13.69
N MET A 79 2.58 3.48 -14.00
CA MET A 79 2.40 4.89 -13.67
C MET A 79 2.07 5.73 -14.91
N THR A 80 1.26 6.79 -14.74
CA THR A 80 1.14 7.86 -15.74
C THR A 80 2.09 9.00 -15.36
N ASP A 81 2.92 9.46 -16.30
CA ASP A 81 3.71 10.69 -16.14
C ASP A 81 2.78 11.90 -16.11
N SER A 82 2.52 12.43 -14.91
CA SER A 82 2.03 13.79 -14.77
C SER A 82 2.39 14.34 -13.39
N PRO A 83 3.16 15.44 -13.30
CA PRO A 83 3.49 16.07 -12.04
C PRO A 83 2.30 16.92 -11.58
N PHE A 84 1.22 16.29 -11.13
CA PHE A 84 0.17 17.02 -10.40
C PHE A 84 0.38 16.86 -8.89
N GLY A 85 1.34 17.63 -8.38
CA GLY A 85 1.64 17.78 -6.96
C GLY A 85 2.95 17.16 -6.50
N GLU A 86 3.36 17.59 -5.32
CA GLU A 86 4.59 17.18 -4.63
C GLU A 86 4.25 16.50 -3.30
N CYS A 87 5.05 15.51 -2.91
CA CYS A 87 5.00 14.84 -1.62
C CYS A 87 6.25 15.20 -0.80
N ASN A 88 6.02 15.69 0.42
CA ASN A 88 7.10 16.04 1.36
C ASN A 88 7.33 14.91 2.36
N PHE A 89 8.56 14.44 2.45
CA PHE A 89 9.02 13.43 3.39
C PHE A 89 9.82 14.09 4.50
N LYS A 90 9.39 13.93 5.75
CA LYS A 90 10.18 14.31 6.91
C LYS A 90 11.15 13.20 7.26
N LEU A 91 12.44 13.46 7.09
CA LEU A 91 13.49 12.55 7.51
C LEU A 91 13.68 12.60 9.03
N ALA A 92 14.21 11.53 9.62
CA ALA A 92 14.51 11.49 11.06
C ALA A 92 15.55 12.54 11.49
N SER A 93 16.33 13.05 10.53
CA SER A 93 17.26 14.18 10.67
C SER A 93 16.55 15.54 10.79
N GLY A 94 15.23 15.61 10.61
CA GLY A 94 14.46 16.86 10.59
C GLY A 94 14.44 17.58 9.25
N SER A 95 15.18 17.10 8.24
CA SER A 95 15.17 17.65 6.88
C SER A 95 13.94 17.17 6.10
N GLU A 96 13.37 18.05 5.28
CA GLU A 96 12.27 17.74 4.37
C GLU A 96 12.82 17.42 2.97
N LEU A 97 12.37 16.30 2.40
CA LEU A 97 12.65 15.90 1.03
C LEU A 97 11.36 16.00 0.22
N THR A 98 11.42 16.67 -0.93
CA THR A 98 10.28 16.82 -1.83
C THR A 98 10.44 15.89 -3.02
N ALA A 99 9.44 15.07 -3.32
CA ALA A 99 9.41 14.24 -4.53
C ALA A 99 8.08 14.42 -5.27
N PRO A 100 8.06 14.26 -6.61
CA PRO A 100 6.82 14.33 -7.38
C PRO A 100 5.85 13.23 -6.96
N LYS A 101 4.56 13.57 -6.94
CA LYS A 101 3.52 12.61 -6.59
C LYS A 101 3.32 11.60 -7.72
N ILE A 102 3.43 10.32 -7.37
CA ILE A 102 3.25 9.22 -8.32
C ILE A 102 1.75 8.97 -8.53
N ILE A 103 1.34 8.77 -9.79
CA ILE A 103 -0.04 8.43 -10.17
C ILE A 103 -0.06 7.02 -10.77
N LEU A 104 -0.65 6.06 -10.05
CA LEU A 104 -0.84 4.70 -10.55
C LEU A 104 -2.03 4.62 -11.50
N ASN A 105 -1.84 3.84 -12.57
CA ASN A 105 -2.89 3.47 -13.54
C ASN A 105 -3.84 2.41 -12.98
N THR A 106 -3.46 1.76 -11.87
CA THR A 106 -4.18 0.67 -11.24
C THR A 106 -4.28 0.88 -9.73
N VAL A 107 -5.28 0.23 -9.10
CA VAL A 107 -5.40 0.23 -7.64
C VAL A 107 -4.22 -0.50 -7.00
N ARG A 108 -3.76 -0.01 -5.84
CA ARG A 108 -2.56 -0.51 -5.14
C ARG A 108 -2.47 -2.03 -5.01
N THR A 109 -3.56 -2.68 -4.62
CA THR A 109 -3.62 -4.15 -4.49
C THR A 109 -3.35 -4.86 -5.81
N ARG A 110 -3.89 -4.33 -6.92
CA ARG A 110 -3.67 -4.88 -8.25
C ARG A 110 -2.24 -4.62 -8.74
N THR A 111 -1.65 -3.47 -8.40
CA THR A 111 -0.25 -3.18 -8.67
C THR A 111 0.68 -4.21 -8.01
N VAL A 112 0.44 -4.57 -6.74
CA VAL A 112 1.20 -5.62 -6.05
C VAL A 112 1.04 -6.98 -6.73
N ASN A 113 -0.19 -7.36 -7.08
CA ASN A 113 -0.43 -8.63 -7.78
C ASN A 113 0.27 -8.68 -9.15
N LEU A 114 0.26 -7.58 -9.90
CA LEU A 114 0.96 -7.49 -11.18
C LEU A 114 2.46 -7.62 -11.01
N TYR A 115 3.02 -7.01 -9.97
CA TYR A 115 4.44 -7.14 -9.66
C TYR A 115 4.82 -8.59 -9.32
N LEU A 116 4.03 -9.28 -8.49
CA LEU A 116 4.32 -10.68 -8.13
C LEU A 116 4.27 -11.59 -9.36
N LYS A 117 3.29 -11.41 -10.25
CA LYS A 117 3.24 -12.13 -11.53
C LYS A 117 4.44 -11.81 -12.42
N TYR A 118 4.82 -10.54 -12.51
CA TYR A 118 6.02 -10.14 -13.23
C TYR A 118 7.28 -10.81 -12.67
N CYS A 119 7.40 -10.94 -11.34
CA CYS A 119 8.50 -11.67 -10.72
C CYS A 119 8.47 -13.17 -11.05
N GLU A 120 7.30 -13.80 -11.07
CA GLU A 120 7.14 -15.20 -11.49
C GLU A 120 7.60 -15.38 -12.95
N GLU A 121 7.17 -14.51 -13.86
CA GLU A 121 7.55 -14.53 -15.29
C GLU A 121 9.05 -14.33 -15.50
N MET A 122 9.67 -13.45 -14.70
CA MET A 122 11.11 -13.15 -14.77
C MET A 122 11.98 -14.11 -13.94
N ASN A 123 11.41 -15.15 -13.33
CA ASN A 123 12.09 -16.06 -12.40
C ASN A 123 12.81 -15.33 -11.25
N TYR A 124 12.24 -14.22 -10.78
CA TYR A 124 12.77 -13.47 -9.64
C TYR A 124 12.28 -14.07 -8.32
N LEU A 125 13.15 -14.85 -7.67
CA LEU A 125 12.80 -15.61 -6.46
C LEU A 125 12.86 -14.80 -5.15
N SER A 126 13.53 -13.65 -5.16
CA SER A 126 13.76 -12.84 -3.95
C SER A 126 12.60 -11.89 -3.65
N VAL A 127 11.37 -12.40 -3.63
CA VAL A 127 10.18 -11.56 -3.37
C VAL A 127 9.88 -11.43 -1.88
N LEU A 128 9.42 -10.25 -1.47
CA LEU A 128 8.84 -10.00 -0.14
C LEU A 128 7.36 -10.43 -0.10
N SER A 129 6.79 -10.50 1.09
CA SER A 129 5.35 -10.71 1.26
C SER A 129 4.51 -9.57 0.67
N ASP A 130 3.28 -9.87 0.22
CA ASP A 130 2.31 -8.88 -0.28
C ASP A 130 2.13 -7.69 0.67
N ARG A 131 2.11 -7.96 1.98
CA ARG A 131 1.97 -6.93 3.02
C ARG A 131 3.14 -5.95 3.01
N SER A 132 4.36 -6.43 2.74
CA SER A 132 5.54 -5.58 2.64
C SER A 132 5.48 -4.68 1.41
N TYR A 133 5.05 -5.18 0.25
CA TYR A 133 4.84 -4.33 -0.93
C TYR A 133 3.69 -3.34 -0.76
N MET A 134 2.61 -3.73 -0.09
CA MET A 134 1.52 -2.81 0.26
C MET A 134 2.02 -1.67 1.17
N ARG A 135 2.86 -1.98 2.17
CA ARG A 135 3.51 -0.96 3.02
C ARG A 135 4.46 -0.06 2.25
N LEU A 136 5.19 -0.60 1.27
CA LEU A 136 6.04 0.21 0.38
C LEU A 136 5.18 1.19 -0.43
N LEU A 137 4.04 0.75 -0.99
CA LEU A 137 3.10 1.65 -1.65
C LEU A 137 2.48 2.67 -0.68
N GLU A 138 2.19 2.30 0.56
CA GLU A 138 1.72 3.25 1.57
C GLU A 138 2.76 4.31 1.92
N ALA A 139 4.05 3.95 1.94
CA ALA A 139 5.13 4.91 2.17
C ALA A 139 5.30 5.90 1.02
N ILE A 140 5.13 5.44 -0.23
CA ILE A 140 5.21 6.27 -1.43
C ILE A 140 3.97 7.15 -1.61
N GLN A 141 2.82 6.74 -1.03
CA GLN A 141 1.54 7.44 -1.11
C GLN A 141 1.09 7.80 -2.54
N PRO A 142 1.12 6.85 -3.49
CA PRO A 142 0.71 7.16 -4.84
C PRO A 142 -0.78 7.48 -4.88
N SER A 143 -1.14 8.51 -5.64
CA SER A 143 -2.51 8.69 -6.09
C SER A 143 -2.88 7.56 -7.04
N VAL A 144 -4.13 7.10 -6.98
CA VAL A 144 -4.67 6.20 -7.99
C VAL A 144 -5.52 7.04 -8.93
N HIS A 145 -5.22 6.97 -10.23
CA HIS A 145 -6.12 7.60 -11.19
C HIS A 145 -7.42 6.80 -11.24
N LYS A 146 -8.52 7.40 -10.78
CA LYS A 146 -9.86 6.94 -11.17
C LYS A 146 -10.02 7.37 -12.63
N SER A 147 -9.92 6.40 -13.54
CA SER A 147 -10.07 6.62 -14.98
C SER A 147 -11.20 7.61 -15.29
N MET A 148 -10.82 8.81 -15.73
CA MET A 148 -11.67 9.74 -16.48
C MET A 148 -11.45 9.58 -17.98
N LYS A 149 -10.75 8.51 -18.41
CA LYS A 149 -10.90 8.01 -19.78
C LYS A 149 -12.25 7.32 -19.85
N GLY A 150 -13.31 8.11 -19.80
CA GLY A 150 -14.62 7.63 -20.19
C GLY A 150 -14.59 7.31 -21.68
N LEU A 151 -15.61 6.61 -22.10
CA LEU A 151 -16.00 6.50 -23.51
C LEU A 151 -16.06 7.89 -24.19
N ASP A 152 -16.22 8.96 -23.41
CA ASP A 152 -16.32 10.36 -23.81
C ASP A 152 -15.08 10.90 -24.52
N ASN A 153 -13.85 10.61 -24.05
CA ASN A 153 -12.65 11.08 -24.73
C ASN A 153 -12.46 10.41 -26.09
N TYR A 154 -12.71 9.11 -26.19
CA TYR A 154 -12.64 8.40 -27.47
C TYR A 154 -13.80 8.77 -28.40
N ALA A 155 -15.00 9.03 -27.87
CA ALA A 155 -16.13 9.52 -28.64
C ALA A 155 -15.93 10.96 -29.12
N ALA A 156 -15.32 11.84 -28.31
CA ALA A 156 -15.01 13.21 -28.69
C ALA A 156 -13.88 13.27 -29.72
N GLU A 157 -12.82 12.46 -29.55
CA GLU A 157 -11.73 12.35 -30.52
C GLU A 157 -12.21 11.72 -31.83
N GLY A 158 -13.06 10.68 -31.75
CA GLY A 158 -13.74 10.09 -32.90
C GLY A 158 -14.64 11.10 -33.62
N GLY A 159 -15.47 11.83 -32.88
CA GLY A 159 -16.35 12.86 -33.43
C GLY A 159 -15.56 13.96 -34.15
N LYS A 160 -14.48 14.44 -33.54
CA LYS A 160 -13.60 15.43 -34.16
C LYS A 160 -12.95 14.91 -35.44
N ALA A 161 -12.51 13.65 -35.48
CA ALA A 161 -11.95 13.05 -36.69
C ALA A 161 -12.98 12.97 -37.84
N PHE A 162 -14.25 12.69 -37.53
CA PHE A 162 -15.33 12.73 -38.52
C PHE A 162 -15.62 14.16 -39.01
N ASP A 163 -15.61 15.15 -38.12
CA ASP A 163 -15.76 16.56 -38.50
C ASP A 163 -14.60 17.05 -39.38
N ASP A 164 -13.38 16.65 -39.07
CA ASP A 164 -12.18 16.97 -39.86
C ASP A 164 -12.27 16.32 -41.26
N MET A 165 -12.74 15.07 -41.35
CA MET A 165 -12.97 14.40 -42.65
C MET A 165 -14.08 15.07 -43.46
N LYS A 166 -15.17 15.50 -42.81
CA LYS A 166 -16.26 16.25 -43.46
C LYS A 166 -15.77 17.57 -44.02
N THR A 167 -14.94 18.27 -43.25
CA THR A 167 -14.31 19.53 -43.66
C THR A 167 -13.37 19.31 -44.85
N ALA A 168 -12.53 18.28 -44.81
CA ALA A 168 -11.65 17.92 -45.92
C ALA A 168 -12.43 17.55 -47.19
N SER A 169 -13.54 16.81 -47.07
CA SER A 169 -14.41 16.46 -48.20
C SER A 169 -15.00 17.71 -48.85
N SER A 170 -15.49 18.67 -48.07
CA SER A 170 -16.04 19.92 -48.64
C SER A 170 -14.97 20.77 -49.30
N ILE A 171 -13.76 20.87 -48.72
CA ILE A 171 -12.62 21.56 -49.35
C ILE A 171 -12.29 20.93 -50.71
N LEU A 172 -12.25 19.59 -50.79
CA LEU A 172 -11.99 18.87 -52.03
C LEU A 172 -13.12 19.03 -53.06
N GLY A 173 -14.38 19.12 -52.61
CA GLY A 173 -15.54 19.43 -53.45
C GLY A 173 -15.43 20.82 -54.08
N GLN A 174 -15.01 21.82 -53.31
CA GLN A 174 -14.84 23.21 -53.75
C GLN A 174 -13.66 23.41 -54.71
N ILE A 175 -12.56 22.66 -54.53
CA ILE A 175 -11.34 22.79 -55.36
C ILE A 175 -11.44 22.07 -56.72
N GLY A 176 -12.53 21.33 -56.98
CA GLY A 176 -12.89 20.95 -58.37
C GLY A 176 -13.08 19.45 -58.64
N LYS A 177 -13.39 18.63 -57.63
CA LYS A 177 -13.70 17.19 -57.82
C LYS A 177 -15.22 16.87 -57.87
N GLY A 178 -16.09 17.88 -57.82
CA GLY A 178 -17.54 17.78 -58.03
C GLY A 178 -18.36 17.55 -56.75
N LYS A 179 -19.57 18.13 -56.68
CA LYS A 179 -20.48 18.10 -55.51
C LYS A 179 -20.94 16.70 -55.06
N GLN A 180 -20.68 15.68 -55.87
CA GLN A 180 -21.05 14.28 -55.61
C GLN A 180 -20.41 13.70 -54.32
N TRP A 181 -19.31 14.31 -53.85
CA TRP A 181 -18.62 13.93 -52.60
C TRP A 181 -19.25 14.55 -51.34
N GLU A 182 -20.08 15.57 -51.50
CA GLU A 182 -20.78 16.24 -50.39
C GLU A 182 -22.16 15.61 -50.12
N GLU A 183 -22.76 14.96 -51.13
CA GLU A 183 -24.15 14.47 -51.09
C GLU A 183 -24.37 13.19 -50.26
N ASN A 184 -23.31 12.52 -49.79
CA ASN A 184 -23.42 11.23 -49.06
C ASN A 184 -22.79 11.23 -47.65
N VAL A 185 -22.44 12.40 -47.09
CA VAL A 185 -21.86 12.48 -45.74
C VAL A 185 -22.95 12.82 -44.71
N HIS A 186 -23.60 11.78 -44.18
CA HIS A 186 -24.45 11.85 -42.97
C HIS A 186 -23.71 11.28 -41.77
#